data_AF-A0A925RR94-F1
#
_entry.id   AF-A0A925RR94-F1
#
_cell.length_a   1.000
_cell.length_b   1.000
_cell.length_c   1.000
_cell.angle_alpha   90.00
_cell.angle_beta   90.00
_cell.angle_gamma   90.00
#
_symmetry.space_group_name_H-M   'P 1'
#
loop_
_entity.id
_entity.type
_entity.pdbx_description
1 polymer ?
#
loop_
_entity_poly.entity_id
_entity_poly.type
_entity_poly.pdbx_seq_one_letter_code
_entity_poly.pdbx_strand_id
1 'polypeptide(L)'
;MIFVAQDGGVIFQQGGKDYVVRQLPERVYEVPIQDAEHGALVGWKVGNLHLPAQVTDAALRVLYDAGMRQLLEREGWAFREVEVVFTPMKAVAHG
;
A
#
# COMPACT_ATOMS: atom_id res chain seq x y z
N MET A 1 -1.30 -25.58 2.81
CA MET A 1 -1.95 -24.33 3.22
C MET A 1 -0.86 -23.29 3.40
N ILE A 2 -0.78 -22.28 2.54
CA ILE A 2 0.19 -21.19 2.69
C ILE A 2 -0.43 -20.19 3.67
N PHE A 3 0.16 -20.02 4.85
CA PHE A 3 -0.22 -18.95 5.76
C PHE A 3 0.33 -17.63 5.18
N VAL A 4 -0.55 -16.69 4.88
CA VAL A 4 -0.12 -15.32 4.57
C VAL A 4 -0.01 -14.57 5.89
N ALA A 5 1.21 -14.25 6.30
CA ALA A 5 1.44 -13.42 7.47
C ALA A 5 0.84 -12.03 7.24
N GLN A 6 0.04 -11.56 8.18
CA GLN A 6 -0.59 -10.23 8.19
C GLN A 6 -0.41 -9.64 9.59
N ASP A 7 -0.32 -8.31 9.69
CA ASP A 7 -0.22 -7.65 11.00
C ASP A 7 -1.34 -8.09 11.94
N GLY A 8 -0.99 -8.41 13.18
CA GLY A 8 -1.90 -8.93 14.20
C GLY A 8 -2.26 -10.42 14.07
N GLY A 9 -1.78 -11.12 13.04
CA GLY A 9 -2.02 -12.56 12.87
C GLY A 9 -1.30 -13.38 13.95
N VAL A 10 -2.03 -14.23 14.67
CA VAL A 10 -1.44 -15.20 15.63
C VAL A 10 -0.85 -16.37 14.87
N ILE A 11 0.43 -16.66 15.09
CA ILE A 11 1.16 -17.77 14.45
C ILE A 11 1.42 -18.96 15.38
N PHE A 12 1.33 -18.74 16.69
CA PHE A 12 1.54 -19.79 17.68
C PHE A 12 0.86 -19.40 19.00
N GLN A 13 0.36 -20.41 19.73
CA GLN A 13 -0.24 -20.22 21.05
C GLN A 13 0.37 -21.23 22.02
N GLN A 14 0.82 -20.77 23.18
CA GLN A 14 1.37 -21.64 24.22
C GLN A 14 1.17 -21.05 25.61
N GLY A 15 0.64 -21.86 26.53
CA GLY A 15 0.51 -21.49 27.94
C GLY A 15 -0.29 -20.19 28.17
N GLY A 16 -1.35 -19.98 27.39
CA GLY A 16 -2.16 -18.77 27.45
C GLY A 16 -1.51 -17.52 26.83
N LYS A 17 -0.42 -17.69 26.07
CA LYS A 17 0.25 -16.60 25.34
C LYS A 17 0.04 -16.77 23.84
N ASP A 18 -0.14 -15.64 23.16
CA ASP A 18 -0.22 -15.55 21.71
C ASP A 18 1.07 -14.94 21.14
N TYR A 19 1.59 -15.57 20.10
CA TYR A 19 2.71 -15.07 19.31
C TYR A 19 2.14 -14.46 18.03
N VAL A 20 2.28 -13.15 17.89
CA VAL A 20 1.64 -12.38 16.82
C VAL A 20 2.66 -11.83 15.82
N VAL A 21 2.25 -11.76 14.55
CA VAL A 21 2.98 -11.04 13.51
C VAL A 21 2.82 -9.54 13.76
N ARG A 22 3.94 -8.81 13.77
CA ARG A 22 3.96 -7.36 13.78
C ARG A 22 4.61 -6.85 12.51
N GLN A 23 3.86 -6.11 11.69
CA GLN A 23 4.41 -5.42 10.54
C GLN A 23 5.03 -4.10 10.99
N LEU A 24 6.23 -3.82 10.50
CA LEU A 24 6.89 -2.54 10.73
C LEU A 24 6.32 -1.49 9.78
N PRO A 25 6.22 -0.21 10.19
CA PRO A 25 5.90 0.87 9.28
C PRO A 25 6.90 0.95 8.12
N GLU A 26 6.40 1.28 6.94
CA GLU A 26 7.18 1.48 5.72
C GLU A 26 6.94 2.90 5.20
N ARG A 27 7.96 3.50 4.59
CA ARG A 27 7.83 4.79 3.93
C ARG A 27 7.04 4.62 2.63
N VAL A 28 5.98 5.39 2.48
CA VAL A 28 5.10 5.39 1.31
C VAL A 28 4.82 6.81 0.84
N TYR A 29 4.50 6.95 -0.44
CA TYR A 29 3.82 8.13 -0.96
C TYR A 29 2.32 7.98 -0.72
N GLU A 30 1.68 8.99 -0.15
CA GLU A 30 0.24 9.06 0.03
C GLU A 30 -0.32 10.19 -0.85
N VAL A 31 -1.14 9.81 -1.83
CA VAL A 31 -1.78 10.71 -2.79
C VAL A 31 -3.25 10.85 -2.41
N PRO A 32 -3.70 12.01 -1.88
CA PRO A 32 -5.09 12.24 -1.57
C PRO A 32 -5.97 12.18 -2.82
N ILE A 33 -7.12 11.53 -2.71
CA ILE A 33 -8.10 11.45 -3.80
C ILE A 33 -9.13 12.56 -3.62
N GLN A 34 -9.29 13.39 -4.65
CA GLN A 34 -10.17 14.55 -4.63
C GLN A 34 -11.61 14.18 -4.96
N ASP A 35 -11.78 13.30 -5.96
CA ASP A 35 -13.06 12.79 -6.43
C ASP A 35 -12.87 11.43 -7.13
N ALA A 36 -13.98 10.85 -7.61
CA ALA A 36 -13.96 9.54 -8.26
C ALA A 36 -13.15 9.52 -9.58
N GLU A 37 -13.17 10.61 -10.35
CA GLU A 37 -12.43 10.71 -11.62
C GLU A 37 -10.93 10.77 -11.35
N HIS A 38 -10.52 11.60 -10.40
CA HIS A 38 -9.14 11.67 -9.91
C HIS A 38 -8.68 10.31 -9.36
N GLY A 39 -9.55 9.64 -8.58
CA GLY A 39 -9.27 8.31 -8.05
C GLY A 39 -9.00 7.28 -9.14
N ALA A 40 -9.85 7.22 -10.17
CA ALA A 40 -9.68 6.33 -11.30
C ALA A 40 -8.39 6.64 -12.09
N LEU A 41 -8.11 7.93 -12.33
CA LEU A 41 -6.90 8.37 -13.03
C LEU A 41 -5.62 8.00 -12.28
N VAL A 42 -5.56 8.31 -10.98
CA VAL A 42 -4.42 7.98 -10.11
C VAL A 42 -4.21 6.47 -10.07
N GLY A 43 -5.29 5.70 -9.85
CA GLY A 43 -5.25 4.25 -9.83
C GLY A 43 -4.72 3.65 -11.14
N TRP A 44 -5.18 4.13 -12.29
CA TRP A 44 -4.71 3.66 -13.60
C TRP A 44 -3.23 3.99 -13.83
N LYS A 45 -2.79 5.23 -13.55
CA LYS A 45 -1.38 5.62 -13.75
C LYS A 45 -0.43 4.86 -12.84
N VAL A 46 -0.79 4.68 -11.57
CA VAL A 46 0.01 3.91 -10.62
C VAL A 46 0.03 2.43 -10.98
N GLY A 47 -1.12 1.86 -11.39
CA GLY A 47 -1.20 0.48 -11.85
C GLY A 47 -0.24 0.17 -13.01
N ASN A 48 -0.07 1.11 -13.95
CA ASN A 48 0.87 1.01 -15.06
C ASN A 48 2.36 0.99 -14.63
N LEU A 49 2.67 1.40 -13.39
CA LEU A 49 4.02 1.30 -12.84
C LEU A 49 4.30 -0.09 -12.24
N HIS A 50 3.29 -0.95 -12.11
CA HIS A 50 3.38 -2.26 -11.43
C HIS A 50 3.99 -2.17 -10.01
N LEU A 51 3.78 -1.04 -9.33
CA LEU A 51 4.24 -0.84 -7.96
C LEU A 51 3.22 -1.34 -6.94
N PRO A 52 3.65 -1.84 -5.78
CA PRO A 52 2.74 -2.13 -4.67
C PRO A 52 1.96 -0.88 -4.27
N ALA A 53 0.65 -1.00 -4.19
CA ALA A 53 -0.25 0.09 -3.81
C ALA A 53 -1.33 -0.39 -2.83
N GLN A 54 -1.73 0.49 -1.92
CA GLN A 54 -2.80 0.30 -0.96
C GLN A 54 -3.85 1.39 -1.18
N VAL A 55 -5.08 0.98 -1.46
CA VAL A 55 -6.23 1.88 -1.52
C VAL A 55 -6.75 2.10 -0.10
N THR A 56 -7.03 3.36 0.24
CA THR A 56 -7.70 3.75 1.48
C THR A 56 -8.96 4.55 1.14
N ASP A 57 -9.77 4.90 2.14
CA ASP A 57 -11.01 5.65 1.92
C ASP A 57 -10.80 7.03 1.27
N ALA A 58 -9.62 7.64 1.45
CA ALA A 58 -9.35 9.02 1.01
C ALA A 58 -8.04 9.21 0.23
N ALA A 59 -7.25 8.15 0.04
CA ALA A 59 -5.93 8.24 -0.59
C ALA A 59 -5.49 6.93 -1.23
N LEU A 60 -4.59 7.03 -2.21
CA LEU A 60 -3.78 5.91 -2.66
C LEU A 60 -2.38 6.00 -2.04
N ARG A 61 -1.97 4.93 -1.35
CA ARG A 61 -0.60 4.76 -0.85
C ARG A 61 0.20 3.90 -1.79
N VAL A 62 1.42 4.31 -2.10
CA VAL A 62 2.32 3.58 -3.00
C VAL A 62 3.68 3.47 -2.33
N LEU A 63 4.31 2.29 -2.41
CA LEU A 63 5.65 2.08 -1.83
C LEU A 63 6.63 3.14 -2.36
N TYR A 64 7.51 3.63 -1.50
CA TYR A 64 8.50 4.63 -1.88
C TYR A 64 9.43 4.09 -2.98
N ASP A 65 9.29 4.63 -4.19
CA ASP A 65 10.03 4.22 -5.39
C ASP A 65 10.33 5.41 -6.32
N ALA A 66 11.41 5.31 -7.10
CA ALA A 66 11.83 6.38 -8.02
C ALA A 66 10.84 6.59 -9.18
N GLY A 67 10.20 5.54 -9.70
CA GLY A 67 9.17 5.63 -10.73
C GLY A 67 7.93 6.35 -10.23
N MET A 68 7.51 6.07 -9.00
CA MET A 68 6.41 6.81 -8.37
C MET A 68 6.77 8.29 -8.19
N ARG A 69 7.99 8.60 -7.76
CA ARG A 69 8.47 9.98 -7.60
C ARG A 69 8.39 10.76 -8.91
N GLN A 70 8.87 10.18 -10.00
CA GLN A 70 8.82 10.81 -11.33
C GLN A 70 7.39 11.04 -11.81
N LEU A 71 6.48 10.08 -11.55
CA LEU A 71 5.06 10.24 -11.86
C LEU A 71 4.48 11.45 -11.10
N LEU A 72 4.72 11.54 -9.79
CA LEU A 72 4.22 12.64 -8.96
C LEU A 72 4.71 14.01 -9.46
N GLU A 73 6.00 14.11 -9.79
CA GLU A 73 6.60 15.35 -10.31
C GLU A 73 6.04 15.73 -11.68
N ARG A 74 5.85 14.75 -12.57
CA ARG A 74 5.29 14.98 -13.91
C ARG A 74 3.85 15.49 -13.86
N GLU A 75 3.03 14.92 -12.97
CA GLU A 75 1.61 15.26 -12.88
C GLU A 75 1.35 16.49 -12.00
N GLY A 76 2.32 16.89 -11.17
CA GLY A 76 2.17 18.00 -10.23
C GLY A 76 1.12 17.74 -9.14
N TRP A 77 0.87 16.47 -8.82
CA TRP A 77 -0.12 16.08 -7.81
C TRP A 77 0.34 16.43 -6.40
N ALA A 78 -0.61 16.75 -5.53
CA ALA A 78 -0.35 16.83 -4.10
C ALA A 78 -0.10 15.42 -3.54
N PHE A 79 0.96 15.26 -2.76
CA PHE A 79 1.26 14.02 -2.05
C PHE A 79 1.97 14.30 -0.73
N ARG A 80 1.99 13.29 0.14
CA ARG A 80 2.77 13.27 1.38
C ARG A 80 3.68 12.05 1.39
N GLU A 81 4.80 12.15 2.06
CA GLU A 81 5.60 11.00 2.43
C GLU A 81 5.33 10.65 3.88
N VAL A 82 4.93 9.42 4.15
CA VAL A 82 4.50 8.97 5.49
C VAL A 82 5.11 7.61 5.81
N GLU A 83 5.40 7.36 7.08
CA GLU A 83 5.77 6.02 7.58
C GLU A 83 4.56 5.37 8.24
N VAL A 84 4.03 4.32 7.64
CA VAL A 84 2.80 3.65 8.10
C VAL A 84 2.88 2.15 7.86
N VAL A 85 2.12 1.34 8.62
CA VAL A 85 1.91 -0.06 8.25
C VAL A 85 1.24 -0.10 6.88
N PHE A 86 1.94 -0.67 5.91
CA PHE A 86 1.55 -0.64 4.51
C PHE A 86 1.05 -2.02 4.08
N THR A 87 -0.22 -2.10 3.72
CA THR A 87 -0.84 -3.37 3.32
C THR A 87 -1.22 -3.31 1.85
N PRO A 88 -0.27 -3.56 0.93
CA PRO A 88 -0.54 -3.45 -0.49
C PRO A 88 -1.60 -4.45 -0.93
N MET A 89 -2.38 -4.07 -1.93
CA MET A 89 -3.33 -4.95 -2.58
C MET A 89 -2.57 -6.14 -3.17
N LYS A 90 -3.10 -7.35 -2.93
CA LYS A 90 -2.59 -8.55 -3.59
C LYS A 90 -2.99 -8.47 -5.06
N ALA A 91 -2.02 -8.34 -5.95
CA ALA A 91 -2.27 -8.55 -7.36
C ALA A 91 -2.77 -10.00 -7.52
N VAL A 92 -3.89 -10.19 -8.22
CA VAL A 92 -4.23 -11.51 -8.73
C VAL A 92 -3.17 -11.80 -9.79
N ALA A 93 -2.24 -12.71 -9.49
CA ALA A 93 -1.35 -13.23 -10.52
C ALA A 93 -2.26 -13.76 -11.65
N HIS A 94 -2.02 -13.32 -12.89
CA HIS A 94 -2.68 -13.94 -14.02
C HIS A 94 -2.28 -15.43 -13.99
N GLY A 95 -3.29 -16.30 -13.86
CA GLY A 95 -3.13 -17.75 -13.83
C GLY A 95 -2.69 -18.32 -15.17
#